data_AF-A0A7W0G805-F1
#
_entry.id   AF-A0A7W0G805-F1
#
_cell.length_a   1.000
_cell.length_b   1.000
_cell.length_c   1.000
_cell.angle_alpha   90.00
_cell.angle_beta   90.00
_cell.angle_gamma   90.00
#
_symmetry.space_group_name_H-M   'P 1'
#
loop_
_entity.id
_entity.type
_entity.pdbx_description
1 polymer ?
#
loop_
_entity_poly.entity_id
_entity_poly.type
_entity_poly.pdbx_seq_one_letter_code
_entity_poly.pdbx_strand_id
1 'polypeptide(L)'
;PFYCPADKHVYIDLGFFRELQSRFGARGDFAQAYVIAHEFGHHVQNVLGVSADVRQQQQEDPDGANELSIKLELQADCLAGVWGHSAQQEGLLQPGDVEEGLNAAAAVGDDRIQQKSGRGVNPESWTHGSSEQRMAWFQKGFEKGDPSACDTFKGDI
;
A
#
# COMPACT_ATOMS: atom_id res chain seq x y z
N PRO A 1 2.48 8.32 6.79
CA PRO A 1 1.32 7.83 7.56
C PRO A 1 1.63 6.43 8.06
N PHE A 2 0.95 5.96 9.09
CA PHE A 2 1.07 4.56 9.50
C PHE A 2 -0.13 4.12 10.35
N TYR A 3 -0.46 2.84 10.30
CA TYR A 3 -1.34 2.16 11.24
C TYR A 3 -0.56 1.56 12.41
N CYS A 4 -1.05 1.73 13.64
CA CYS A 4 -0.48 1.11 14.84
C CYS A 4 -1.37 -0.05 15.32
N PRO A 5 -0.92 -1.32 15.21
CA PRO A 5 -1.70 -2.46 15.69
C PRO A 5 -1.99 -2.46 17.20
N ALA A 6 -1.11 -1.87 18.01
CA ALA A 6 -1.19 -1.91 19.46
C ALA A 6 -2.32 -1.05 20.04
N ASP A 7 -2.57 0.11 19.44
CA ASP A 7 -3.65 1.03 19.86
C ASP A 7 -4.79 1.12 18.83
N LYS A 8 -4.63 0.52 17.64
CA LYS A 8 -5.61 0.49 16.54
C LYS A 8 -5.91 1.86 15.92
N HIS A 9 -4.92 2.76 15.88
CA HIS A 9 -5.07 4.08 15.25
C HIS A 9 -4.32 4.18 13.92
N VAL A 10 -4.86 5.02 13.03
CA VAL A 10 -4.17 5.53 11.84
C VAL A 10 -3.60 6.91 12.16
N TYR A 11 -2.29 7.07 12.00
CA TYR A 11 -1.57 8.32 12.21
C TYR A 11 -1.33 9.00 10.87
N ILE A 12 -1.94 10.18 10.70
CA ILE A 12 -1.86 10.96 9.46
C ILE A 12 -0.76 12.02 9.60
N ASP A 13 0.32 11.83 8.84
CA ASP A 13 1.39 12.81 8.71
C ASP A 13 1.06 13.83 7.59
N LEU A 14 0.69 15.04 7.99
CA LEU A 14 0.39 16.13 7.05
C LEU A 14 1.65 16.64 6.32
N GLY A 15 2.84 16.43 6.88
CA GLY A 15 4.11 16.69 6.22
C GLY A 15 4.31 15.75 5.04
N PHE A 16 4.04 14.46 5.24
CA PHE A 16 4.12 13.47 4.18
C PHE A 16 3.22 13.81 2.99
N PHE A 17 1.97 14.25 3.19
CA PHE A 17 1.11 14.63 2.06
C PHE A 17 1.66 15.81 1.24
N ARG A 18 2.31 16.78 1.89
CA ARG A 18 3.02 17.84 1.17
C ARG A 18 4.19 17.29 0.36
N GLU A 19 4.93 16.32 0.89
CA GLU A 19 6.02 15.67 0.17
C GLU A 19 5.52 14.81 -0.99
N LEU A 20 4.45 14.06 -0.81
CA LEU A 20 3.79 13.25 -1.84
C LEU A 20 3.46 14.13 -3.06
N GLN A 21 2.88 15.30 -2.81
CA GLN A 21 2.53 16.29 -3.83
C GLN A 21 3.76 16.95 -4.49
N SER A 22 4.74 17.38 -3.68
CA SER A 22 5.85 18.24 -4.13
C SER A 22 7.08 17.48 -4.63
N ARG A 23 7.47 16.40 -3.96
CA ARG A 23 8.68 15.62 -4.25
C ARG A 23 8.41 14.43 -5.17
N PHE A 24 7.27 13.75 -4.95
CA PHE A 24 6.95 12.51 -5.66
C PHE A 24 5.98 12.69 -6.83
N GLY A 25 5.26 13.82 -6.86
CA GLY A 25 4.42 14.24 -7.98
C GLY A 25 3.03 13.60 -7.98
N ALA A 26 2.68 12.85 -6.93
CA ALA A 26 1.32 12.33 -6.75
C ALA A 26 0.46 13.44 -6.13
N ARG A 27 -0.44 13.99 -6.95
CA ARG A 27 -1.29 15.13 -6.60
C ARG A 27 -2.76 14.68 -6.56
N GLY A 28 -3.59 15.55 -6.00
CA GLY A 28 -5.03 15.37 -5.93
C GLY A 28 -5.50 14.83 -4.58
N ASP A 29 -6.81 14.84 -4.39
CA ASP A 29 -7.46 14.40 -3.16
C ASP A 29 -7.53 12.87 -3.08
N PHE A 30 -7.73 12.19 -4.20
CA PHE A 30 -7.77 10.73 -4.21
C PHE A 30 -6.40 10.11 -3.90
N ALA A 31 -5.30 10.77 -4.26
CA ALA A 31 -3.96 10.37 -3.82
C ALA A 31 -3.84 10.30 -2.29
N GLN A 32 -4.47 11.23 -1.56
CA GLN A 32 -4.49 11.22 -0.09
C GLN A 32 -5.46 10.16 0.44
N ALA A 33 -6.63 10.03 -0.21
CA ALA A 33 -7.63 9.03 0.14
C ALA A 33 -7.08 7.60 0.00
N TYR A 34 -6.31 7.33 -1.06
CA TYR A 34 -5.59 6.09 -1.27
C TYR A 34 -4.65 5.77 -0.10
N VAL A 35 -3.82 6.72 0.33
CA VAL A 35 -2.90 6.50 1.46
C VAL A 35 -3.68 6.18 2.73
N ILE A 36 -4.78 6.90 3.00
CA ILE A 36 -5.63 6.61 4.17
C ILE A 36 -6.25 5.21 4.05
N ALA A 37 -6.78 4.85 2.88
CA ALA A 37 -7.37 3.54 2.63
C ALA A 37 -6.35 2.40 2.78
N HIS A 38 -5.10 2.63 2.39
CA HIS A 38 -3.99 1.70 2.60
C HIS A 38 -3.73 1.47 4.10
N GLU A 39 -3.66 2.53 4.91
CA GLU A 39 -3.51 2.38 6.37
C GLU A 39 -4.71 1.65 7.01
N PHE A 40 -5.93 1.88 6.50
CA PHE A 40 -7.09 1.08 6.88
C PHE A 40 -6.99 -0.38 6.41
N GLY A 41 -6.32 -0.65 5.29
CA GLY A 41 -5.95 -2.00 4.85
C GLY A 41 -5.14 -2.74 5.91
N HIS A 42 -4.15 -2.07 6.52
CA HIS A 42 -3.41 -2.65 7.66
C HIS A 42 -4.29 -2.90 8.89
N HIS A 43 -5.28 -2.05 9.14
CA HIS A 43 -6.25 -2.32 10.20
C HIS A 43 -7.06 -3.59 9.91
N VAL A 44 -7.53 -3.78 8.67
CA VAL A 44 -8.23 -5.00 8.24
C VAL A 44 -7.34 -6.23 8.42
N GLN A 45 -6.08 -6.17 7.98
CA GLN A 45 -5.10 -7.24 8.19
C GLN A 45 -4.94 -7.62 9.66
N ASN A 46 -4.86 -6.61 10.54
CA ASN A 46 -4.75 -6.83 11.97
C ASN A 46 -6.01 -7.48 12.56
N VAL A 47 -7.20 -7.06 12.14
CA VAL A 47 -8.47 -7.67 12.57
C VAL A 47 -8.58 -9.12 12.10
N LEU A 48 -8.07 -9.43 10.91
CA LEU A 48 -8.08 -10.78 10.33
C LEU A 48 -6.96 -11.70 10.86
N GLY A 49 -6.03 -11.18 11.66
CA GLY A 49 -4.90 -11.94 12.21
C GLY A 49 -3.68 -12.03 11.29
N VAL A 50 -3.76 -11.53 10.05
CA VAL A 50 -2.69 -11.61 9.05
C VAL A 50 -1.39 -10.97 9.54
N SER A 51 -1.48 -9.80 10.19
CA SER A 51 -0.29 -9.11 10.72
C SER A 51 0.43 -9.92 11.82
N ALA A 52 -0.33 -10.68 12.61
CA ALA A 52 0.25 -11.53 13.65
C ALA A 52 0.93 -12.76 13.03
N ASP A 53 0.29 -13.38 12.05
CA ASP A 53 0.84 -14.54 11.33
C ASP A 53 2.12 -14.18 10.57
N VAL A 54 2.15 -13.02 9.90
CA VAL A 54 3.36 -12.49 9.25
C VAL A 54 4.47 -12.27 10.28
N ARG A 55 4.16 -11.62 11.40
CA ARG A 55 5.15 -11.36 12.45
C ARG A 55 5.72 -12.65 13.06
N GLN A 56 4.92 -13.70 13.19
CA GLN A 56 5.38 -15.01 13.65
C GLN A 56 6.35 -15.61 12.62
N GLN A 57 5.96 -15.66 11.35
CA GLN A 57 6.80 -16.21 10.28
C GLN A 57 8.14 -15.46 10.14
N GLN A 58 8.15 -14.14 10.28
CA GLN A 58 9.38 -13.34 10.28
C GLN A 58 10.33 -13.68 11.44
N GLN A 59 9.81 -14.15 12.59
CA GLN A 59 10.64 -14.59 13.71
C GLN A 59 11.18 -16.00 13.48
N GLU A 60 10.42 -16.84 12.77
CA GLU A 60 10.81 -18.21 12.42
C GLU A 60 11.83 -18.25 11.27
N ASP A 61 11.70 -17.34 10.30
CA ASP A 61 12.62 -17.18 9.17
C ASP A 61 12.99 -15.70 8.96
N PRO A 62 14.04 -15.21 9.64
CA PRO A 62 14.52 -13.85 9.48
C PRO A 62 15.02 -13.51 8.08
N ASP A 63 15.52 -14.49 7.32
CA ASP A 63 16.06 -14.27 5.98
C ASP A 63 14.93 -13.97 4.97
N GLY A 64 13.75 -14.56 5.18
CA GLY A 64 12.52 -14.29 4.41
C GLY A 64 11.72 -13.07 4.87
N ALA A 65 12.16 -12.35 5.91
CA ALA A 65 11.32 -11.35 6.58
C ALA A 65 10.94 -10.15 5.69
N ASN A 66 11.82 -9.75 4.77
CA ASN A 66 11.57 -8.64 3.85
C ASN A 66 10.49 -9.00 2.82
N GLU A 67 10.52 -10.21 2.26
CA GLU A 67 9.50 -10.68 1.32
C GLU A 67 8.11 -10.72 1.98
N LEU A 68 8.05 -11.20 3.23
CA LEU A 68 6.81 -11.19 4.01
C LEU A 68 6.29 -9.76 4.28
N SER A 69 7.19 -8.80 4.49
CA SER A 69 6.82 -7.39 4.66
C SER A 69 6.23 -6.84 3.37
N ILE A 70 6.88 -7.10 2.23
CA ILE A 70 6.37 -6.68 0.91
C ILE A 70 5.00 -7.28 0.64
N LYS A 71 4.80 -8.58 0.90
CA LYS A 71 3.49 -9.24 0.74
C LYS A 71 2.40 -8.59 1.58
N LEU A 72 2.71 -8.22 2.83
CA LEU A 72 1.78 -7.52 3.72
C LEU A 72 1.40 -6.14 3.16
N GLU A 73 2.39 -5.37 2.70
CA GLU A 73 2.19 -4.03 2.12
C GLU A 73 1.37 -4.08 0.81
N LEU A 74 1.67 -5.02 -0.09
CA LEU A 74 0.93 -5.20 -1.34
C LEU A 74 -0.53 -5.64 -1.11
N GLN A 75 -0.80 -6.38 -0.03
CA GLN A 75 -2.17 -6.72 0.32
C GLN A 75 -2.94 -5.48 0.79
N ALA A 76 -2.31 -4.59 1.56
CA ALA A 76 -2.92 -3.33 1.95
C ALA A 76 -3.23 -2.44 0.74
N ASP A 77 -2.38 -2.44 -0.29
CA ASP A 77 -2.68 -1.79 -1.58
C ASP A 77 -3.89 -2.36 -2.29
N CYS A 78 -4.00 -3.68 -2.35
CA CYS A 78 -5.18 -4.32 -2.93
C CYS A 78 -6.46 -4.01 -2.15
N LEU A 79 -6.40 -4.02 -0.81
CA LEU A 79 -7.55 -3.64 0.02
C LEU A 79 -7.94 -2.17 -0.19
N ALA A 80 -6.98 -1.26 -0.36
CA ALA A 80 -7.24 0.12 -0.75
C ALA A 80 -7.93 0.22 -2.12
N GLY A 81 -7.52 -0.62 -3.07
CA GLY A 81 -8.18 -0.77 -4.37
C GLY A 81 -9.65 -1.21 -4.24
N VAL A 82 -9.92 -2.23 -3.42
CA VAL A 82 -11.28 -2.71 -3.15
C VAL A 82 -12.16 -1.63 -2.53
N TRP A 83 -11.62 -0.83 -1.62
CA TRP A 83 -12.31 0.35 -1.10
C TRP A 83 -12.59 1.36 -2.23
N GLY A 84 -11.60 1.65 -3.08
CA GLY A 84 -11.77 2.53 -4.24
C GLY A 84 -12.87 2.06 -5.20
N HIS A 85 -12.98 0.75 -5.44
CA HIS A 85 -14.07 0.17 -6.21
C HIS A 85 -15.44 0.51 -5.60
N SER A 86 -15.57 0.36 -4.28
CA SER A 86 -16.81 0.66 -3.56
C SER A 86 -17.14 2.15 -3.65
N ALA A 87 -16.14 3.02 -3.49
CA ALA A 87 -16.30 4.46 -3.66
C ALA A 87 -16.75 4.83 -5.09
N GLN A 88 -16.29 4.11 -6.11
CA GLN A 88 -16.75 4.28 -7.48
C GLN A 88 -18.22 3.89 -7.65
N GLN A 89 -18.64 2.76 -7.08
CA GLN A 89 -20.04 2.30 -7.13
C GLN A 89 -20.99 3.28 -6.42
N GLU A 90 -20.50 3.95 -5.37
CA GLU A 90 -21.24 5.01 -4.67
C GLU A 90 -21.23 6.37 -5.40
N GLY A 91 -20.52 6.48 -6.52
CA GLY A 91 -20.42 7.72 -7.31
C GLY A 91 -19.59 8.81 -6.64
N LEU A 92 -18.66 8.42 -5.75
CA LEU A 92 -17.79 9.36 -5.04
C LEU A 92 -16.55 9.76 -5.83
N LEU A 93 -16.21 9.02 -6.90
CA LEU A 93 -15.01 9.27 -7.70
C LEU A 93 -15.28 10.18 -8.89
N GLN A 94 -14.33 11.08 -9.16
CA GLN A 94 -14.26 11.92 -10.33
C GLN A 94 -13.34 11.31 -11.41
N PRO A 95 -13.47 11.72 -12.68
CA PRO A 95 -12.52 11.34 -13.71
C PRO A 95 -11.09 11.78 -13.34
N GLY A 96 -10.15 10.85 -13.29
CA GLY A 96 -8.76 11.10 -12.89
C GLY A 96 -8.40 10.58 -11.50
N ASP A 97 -9.37 10.37 -10.61
CA ASP A 97 -9.11 9.97 -9.22
C ASP A 97 -8.36 8.63 -9.14
N VAL A 98 -8.78 7.65 -9.94
CA VAL A 98 -8.12 6.33 -9.97
C VAL A 98 -6.67 6.46 -10.41
N GLU A 99 -6.40 7.29 -11.41
CA GLU A 99 -5.06 7.61 -11.88
C GLU A 99 -4.23 8.33 -10.81
N GLU A 100 -4.84 9.21 -10.00
CA GLU A 100 -4.17 9.82 -8.83
C GLU A 100 -3.77 8.76 -7.80
N GLY A 101 -4.64 7.79 -7.52
CA GLY A 101 -4.38 6.66 -6.63
C GLY A 101 -3.24 5.79 -7.14
N LEU A 102 -3.24 5.43 -8.43
CA LEU A 102 -2.16 4.70 -9.08
C LEU A 102 -0.83 5.46 -9.00
N ASN A 103 -0.85 6.77 -9.26
CA ASN A 103 0.34 7.61 -9.16
C ASN A 103 0.86 7.70 -7.72
N ALA A 104 -0.03 7.75 -6.72
CA ALA A 104 0.34 7.70 -5.31
C ALA A 104 0.93 6.34 -4.94
N ALA A 105 0.36 5.23 -5.44
CA ALA A 105 0.90 3.90 -5.23
C ALA A 105 2.31 3.74 -5.81
N ALA A 106 2.51 4.24 -7.03
CA ALA A 106 3.82 4.28 -7.68
C ALA A 106 4.82 5.18 -6.92
N ALA A 107 4.36 6.32 -6.40
CA ALA A 107 5.22 7.30 -5.74
C ALA A 107 5.91 6.77 -4.49
N VAL A 108 5.30 5.81 -3.80
CA VAL A 108 5.77 5.27 -2.52
C VAL A 108 6.39 3.87 -2.64
N GLY A 109 6.62 3.38 -3.87
CA GLY A 109 7.46 2.20 -4.10
C GLY A 109 8.91 2.43 -3.68
N ASP A 110 9.56 1.40 -3.12
CA ASP A 110 10.90 1.51 -2.55
C ASP A 110 11.94 1.91 -3.60
N ASP A 111 11.80 1.44 -4.85
CA ASP A 111 12.64 1.81 -5.99
C ASP A 111 12.59 3.32 -6.26
N ARG A 112 11.39 3.91 -6.25
CA ARG A 112 11.20 5.35 -6.50
C ARG A 112 11.68 6.20 -5.33
N ILE A 113 11.44 5.76 -4.10
CA ILE A 113 11.95 6.42 -2.88
C ILE A 113 13.49 6.43 -2.87
N GLN A 114 14.12 5.30 -3.17
CA GLN A 114 15.58 5.18 -3.20
C GLN A 114 16.19 6.06 -4.29
N GLN A 115 15.64 6.03 -5.51
CA GLN A 115 16.08 6.89 -6.63
C GLN A 115 16.00 8.37 -6.26
N LYS A 116 14.89 8.81 -5.66
CA LYS A 116 14.69 10.21 -5.23
C LYS A 116 15.61 10.63 -4.09
N SER A 117 16.12 9.67 -3.33
CA SER A 117 17.08 9.90 -2.24
C SER A 117 18.54 9.94 -2.72
N GLY A 118 18.78 9.80 -4.04
CA GLY A 118 20.12 9.77 -4.62
C GLY A 118 20.91 8.50 -4.30
N ARG A 119 20.23 7.46 -3.81
CA ARG A 119 20.82 6.14 -3.54
C ARG A 119 20.61 5.23 -4.74
N GLY A 120 21.53 4.29 -4.95
CA GLY A 120 21.30 3.18 -5.89
C GLY A 120 20.12 2.34 -5.42
N VAL A 121 19.36 1.77 -6.37
CA VAL A 121 18.25 0.88 -6.06
C VAL A 121 18.79 -0.45 -5.53
N ASN A 122 18.38 -0.84 -4.31
CA ASN A 122 18.73 -2.12 -3.70
C ASN A 122 17.45 -2.87 -3.28
N PRO A 123 17.02 -3.89 -4.04
CA PRO A 123 15.85 -4.69 -3.72
C PRO A 123 15.95 -5.46 -2.40
N GLU A 124 17.16 -5.84 -1.97
CA GLU A 124 17.34 -6.61 -0.73
C GLU A 124 16.94 -5.83 0.54
N SER A 125 16.83 -4.50 0.45
CA SER A 125 16.43 -3.64 1.57
C SER A 125 14.97 -3.18 1.51
N TRP A 126 14.18 -3.73 0.59
CA TRP A 126 12.79 -3.32 0.42
C TRP A 126 11.88 -3.91 1.48
N THR A 127 10.89 -3.13 1.87
CA THR A 127 9.84 -3.54 2.82
C THR A 127 8.44 -3.27 2.28
N HIS A 128 8.29 -2.40 1.28
CA HIS A 128 7.01 -2.00 0.69
C HIS A 128 6.80 -2.53 -0.73
N GLY A 129 7.89 -2.90 -1.41
CA GLY A 129 7.86 -3.43 -2.78
C GLY A 129 8.12 -2.36 -3.84
N SER A 130 8.16 -2.78 -5.10
CA SER A 130 8.41 -1.88 -6.22
C SER A 130 7.18 -1.02 -6.54
N SER A 131 7.42 0.13 -7.17
CA SER A 131 6.36 1.00 -7.70
C SER A 131 5.38 0.23 -8.58
N GLU A 132 5.88 -0.70 -9.42
CA GLU A 132 5.07 -1.54 -10.30
C GLU A 132 4.19 -2.52 -9.52
N GLN A 133 4.75 -3.22 -8.53
CA GLN A 133 3.99 -4.16 -7.69
C GLN A 133 2.85 -3.45 -6.96
N ARG A 134 3.15 -2.28 -6.38
CA ARG A 134 2.15 -1.51 -5.62
C ARG A 134 1.01 -1.01 -6.51
N MET A 135 1.33 -0.50 -7.70
CA MET A 135 0.31 -0.15 -8.70
C MET A 135 -0.52 -1.36 -9.12
N ALA A 136 0.12 -2.49 -9.41
CA ALA A 136 -0.55 -3.69 -9.89
C ALA A 136 -1.54 -4.23 -8.86
N TRP A 137 -1.16 -4.28 -7.58
CA TRP A 137 -2.04 -4.77 -6.52
C TRP A 137 -3.17 -3.80 -6.19
N PHE A 138 -2.92 -2.49 -6.17
CA PHE A 138 -3.99 -1.50 -6.08
C PHE A 138 -5.00 -1.64 -7.23
N GLN A 139 -4.50 -1.69 -8.48
CA GLN A 139 -5.34 -1.85 -9.67
C GLN A 139 -6.17 -3.14 -9.60
N LYS A 140 -5.55 -4.25 -9.20
CA LYS A 140 -6.25 -5.54 -9.06
C LYS A 140 -7.41 -5.46 -8.07
N GLY A 141 -7.19 -4.85 -6.90
CA GLY A 141 -8.25 -4.64 -5.92
C GLY A 141 -9.37 -3.77 -6.46
N PHE A 142 -9.02 -2.69 -7.15
CA PHE A 142 -9.97 -1.75 -7.75
C PHE A 142 -10.82 -2.39 -8.86
N GLU A 143 -10.21 -3.18 -9.74
CA GLU A 143 -10.93 -3.86 -10.82
C GLU A 143 -11.85 -4.98 -10.32
N LYS A 144 -11.42 -5.72 -9.29
CA LYS A 144 -12.17 -6.87 -8.77
C LYS A 144 -13.26 -6.46 -7.80
N GLY A 145 -13.02 -5.46 -6.96
CA GLY A 145 -13.94 -5.09 -5.88
C GLY A 145 -14.17 -6.18 -4.83
N ASP A 146 -13.34 -7.23 -4.82
CA ASP A 146 -13.48 -8.38 -3.92
C ASP A 146 -12.18 -8.56 -3.10
N PRO A 147 -12.25 -8.46 -1.75
CA PRO A 147 -11.10 -8.70 -0.87
C PRO A 147 -10.46 -10.08 -1.06
N SER A 148 -11.20 -11.09 -1.53
CA SER A 148 -10.66 -12.43 -1.77
C SER A 148 -9.58 -12.46 -2.87
N ALA A 149 -9.55 -11.44 -3.74
CA ALA A 149 -8.52 -11.26 -4.76
C ALA A 149 -7.19 -10.75 -4.19
N CYS A 150 -7.16 -10.28 -2.94
CA CYS A 150 -6.01 -9.65 -2.28
C CYS A 150 -5.10 -10.63 -1.53
N ASP A 151 -5.03 -11.88 -2.00
CA ASP A 151 -4.14 -12.88 -1.46
C ASP A 151 -2.74 -12.77 -2.09
N THR A 152 -1.87 -11.97 -1.47
CA THR A 152 -0.46 -11.77 -1.87
C THR A 152 0.46 -12.88 -1.37
N PHE A 153 -0.03 -13.75 -0.50
CA PHE A 153 0.77 -14.82 0.09
C PHE A 153 0.76 -16.10 -0.77
N LYS A 154 -0.12 -16.17 -1.78
CA LYS A 154 -0.14 -17.24 -2.77
C LYS A 154 0.63 -16.87 -4.04
N GLY A 155 1.78 -17.52 -4.23
CA GLY A 155 2.60 -17.40 -5.43
C GLY A 155 3.60 -16.24 -5.37
N ASP A 156 4.19 -15.95 -6.53
CA ASP A 156 5.12 -14.83 -6.70
C ASP A 156 4.34 -13.50 -6.84
N ILE A 157 4.98 -12.39 -6.44
CA ILE A 157 4.40 -11.03 -6.36
C ILE A 157 4.86 -10.10 -7.47
#